data_AF-A0A5E4K3T2-F1
#
_entry.id   AF-A0A5E4K3T2-F1
#
_cell.length_a   1.000
_cell.length_b   1.000
_cell.length_c   1.000
_cell.angle_alpha   90.00
_cell.angle_beta   90.00
_cell.angle_gamma   90.00
#
_symmetry.space_group_name_H-M   'P 1'
#
loop_
_entity.id
_entity.type
_entity.pdbx_description
1 polymer ?
#
loop_
_entity_poly.entity_id
_entity_poly.type
_entity_poly.pdbx_seq_one_letter_code
_entity_poly.pdbx_strand_id
1 'polypeptide(L)' 'MGLSAAANIKCPYCQLMHTGIAKFHGATDEEISEVAYLASLTARWSAMIHAQNYDYEIFKKEVGQVGEHLQKERSRR' A
#
# COMPACT_ATOMS: atom_id res chain seq x y z
N MET A 1 4.35 4.80 7.61
CA MET A 1 2.93 4.99 7.21
C MET A 1 2.60 6.41 6.78
N GLY A 2 2.89 7.46 7.58
CA GLY A 2 2.56 8.85 7.22
C GLY A 2 3.06 9.33 5.85
N LEU A 3 4.28 8.95 5.46
CA LEU A 3 4.86 9.32 4.16
C LEU A 3 4.05 8.75 2.96
N SER A 4 3.57 7.51 3.06
CA SER A 4 2.74 6.88 2.02
C SER A 4 1.40 7.59 1.85
N ALA A 5 0.73 7.93 2.96
CA ALA A 5 -0.52 8.69 2.93
C ALA A 5 -0.31 10.08 2.31
N ALA A 6 0.74 10.80 2.76
CA ALA A 6 1.11 12.10 2.23
C ALA A 6 1.39 12.08 0.72
N ALA A 7 2.04 11.02 0.23
CA ALA A 7 2.30 10.83 -1.20
C ALA A 7 1.02 10.61 -2.01
N ASN A 8 0.10 9.75 -1.53
CA ASN A 8 -1.15 9.45 -2.23
C ASN A 8 -2.10 10.66 -2.29
N ILE A 9 -2.18 11.47 -1.22
CA ILE A 9 -2.98 12.71 -1.21
C ILE A 9 -2.27 13.91 -1.85
N LYS A 10 -1.00 13.73 -2.26
CA LYS A 10 -0.18 14.74 -2.93
C LYS A 10 0.01 16.03 -2.10
N CYS A 11 0.17 15.90 -0.78
CA CYS A 11 0.38 17.03 0.12
C CYS A 11 1.89 17.34 0.26
N PRO A 12 2.42 18.43 -0.32
CA PRO A 12 3.86 18.71 -0.32
C PRO A 12 4.41 18.96 1.10
N TYR A 13 3.64 19.64 1.95
CA TYR A 13 4.01 19.89 3.36
C TYR A 13 4.11 18.58 4.17
N CYS A 14 3.11 17.71 3.99
CA CYS A 14 3.03 16.43 4.67
C CYS A 14 4.15 15.49 4.21
N GLN A 15 4.50 15.52 2.92
CA GLN A 15 5.61 14.75 2.37
C GLN A 15 6.94 15.20 3.00
N LEU A 16 7.19 16.51 3.06
CA LEU A 16 8.39 17.05 3.70
C LEU A 16 8.49 16.63 5.17
N MET A 17 7.42 16.85 5.93
CA MET A 17 7.36 16.53 7.36
C MET A 17 7.56 15.02 7.60
N HIS A 18 6.80 14.16 6.91
CA HIS A 18 6.88 12.72 7.13
C HIS A 18 8.17 12.10 6.60
N THR A 19 8.80 12.68 5.57
CA THR A 19 10.14 12.26 5.15
C THR A 19 11.16 12.60 6.23
N GLY A 20 11.12 13.81 6.80
CA GLY A 20 12.00 14.21 7.90
C GLY A 20 11.85 13.34 9.13
N ILE A 21 10.61 13.05 9.55
CA ILE A 21 10.32 12.15 10.68
C ILE A 21 10.81 10.72 10.41
N ALA A 22 10.60 10.21 9.19
CA ALA A 22 11.07 8.88 8.82
C ALA A 22 12.59 8.77 8.92
N LYS A 23 13.32 9.75 8.35
CA LYS A 23 14.78 9.82 8.44
C LYS A 23 15.27 9.97 9.88
N PHE A 24 14.58 10.78 10.69
CA PHE A 24 14.90 10.94 12.11
C PHE A 24 14.80 9.61 12.88
N HIS A 25 13.87 8.74 12.52
CA HIS A 25 13.75 7.38 13.06
C HIS A 25 14.66 6.34 12.37
N GLY A 26 15.62 6.78 11.54
CA GLY A 26 16.61 5.91 10.94
C GLY A 26 16.19 5.27 9.62
N ALA A 27 15.10 5.70 9.00
CA ALA A 27 14.73 5.21 7.67
C ALA A 27 15.82 5.57 6.64
N THR A 28 16.28 4.54 5.93
CA THR A 28 17.24 4.66 4.83
C THR A 28 16.58 5.27 3.59
N ASP A 29 17.38 5.78 2.67
CA ASP A 29 16.87 6.26 1.38
C ASP A 29 16.25 5.12 0.56
N GLU A 30 16.70 3.88 0.75
CA GLU A 30 16.13 2.69 0.11
C GLU A 30 14.73 2.36 0.65
N GLU A 31 14.53 2.42 1.97
CA GLU A 31 13.19 2.27 2.57
C GLU A 31 12.24 3.40 2.16
N ILE A 32 12.76 4.63 1.99
CA ILE A 32 11.96 5.76 1.48
C ILE A 32 11.57 5.52 0.01
N SER A 33 12.48 5.00 -0.80
CA SER A 33 12.21 4.61 -2.19
C SER A 33 11.15 3.48 -2.26
N GLU A 34 11.25 2.49 -1.38
CA GLU A 34 10.25 1.43 -1.26
C GLU A 34 8.86 1.99 -0.90
N VAL A 35 8.80 2.95 0.02
CA VAL A 35 7.53 3.64 0.35
C VAL A 35 6.95 4.34 -0.89
N ALA A 36 7.76 4.99 -1.72
CA ALA A 36 7.30 5.62 -2.94
C ALA A 36 6.75 4.58 -3.95
N TYR A 37 7.45 3.45 -4.09
CA TYR A 37 7.00 2.34 -4.93
C TYR A 37 5.65 1.77 -4.45
N LEU A 38 5.52 1.46 -3.16
CA LEU A 38 4.28 0.94 -2.55
C LEU A 38 3.12 1.94 -2.65
N ALA A 39 3.39 3.24 -2.44
CA ALA A 39 2.39 4.28 -2.62
C ALA A 39 1.87 4.31 -4.07
N SER A 40 2.78 4.21 -5.05
CA SER A 40 2.41 4.18 -6.47
C SER A 40 1.55 2.95 -6.84
N LEU A 41 1.88 1.77 -6.31
CA LEU A 41 1.12 0.55 -6.55
C LEU A 41 -0.29 0.66 -6.00
N THR A 42 -0.41 1.21 -4.79
CA THR A 42 -1.70 1.44 -4.13
C THR A 42 -2.58 2.35 -4.98
N ALA A 43 -2.06 3.51 -5.40
CA ALA A 43 -2.79 4.44 -6.26
C ALA A 43 -3.20 3.79 -7.59
N ARG A 44 -2.28 3.07 -8.24
CA ARG A 44 -2.51 2.42 -9.53
C ARG A 44 -3.64 1.40 -9.46
N TRP A 45 -3.59 0.48 -8.51
CA TRP A 45 -4.61 -0.56 -8.41
C TRP A 45 -5.95 0.00 -7.95
N SER A 46 -5.95 0.97 -7.03
CA SER A 46 -7.17 1.70 -6.66
C SER A 46 -7.84 2.31 -7.89
N ALA A 47 -7.09 3.07 -8.70
CA ALA A 47 -7.63 3.67 -9.92
C ALA A 47 -8.20 2.60 -10.87
N MET A 48 -7.51 1.47 -11.03
CA MET A 48 -7.94 0.41 -11.93
C MET A 48 -9.26 -0.25 -11.50
N ILE A 49 -9.39 -0.64 -10.22
CA ILE A 49 -10.61 -1.32 -9.74
C ILE A 49 -11.82 -0.38 -9.75
N HIS A 50 -11.60 0.92 -9.45
CA HIS A 50 -12.65 1.93 -9.50
C HIS A 50 -13.09 2.20 -10.94
N ALA A 51 -12.15 2.30 -11.89
CA ALA A 51 -12.48 2.47 -13.30
C ALA A 51 -13.28 1.28 -13.87
N GLN A 52 -13.04 0.08 -13.35
CA GLN A 52 -13.78 -1.13 -13.72
C GLN A 52 -15.16 -1.24 -13.04
N ASN A 53 -15.47 -0.37 -12.06
CA ASN A 53 -16.63 -0.53 -11.16
C ASN A 53 -16.72 -1.95 -10.59
N TYR A 54 -15.59 -2.48 -10.15
CA TYR A 54 -15.50 -3.86 -9.71
C TYR A 54 -16.40 -4.11 -8.48
N ASP A 55 -17.15 -5.20 -8.48
CA ASP A 55 -18.12 -5.51 -7.43
C ASP A 55 -17.43 -5.81 -6.10
N TYR A 56 -17.85 -5.11 -5.05
CA TYR A 56 -17.21 -5.21 -3.74
C TYR A 56 -17.45 -6.55 -3.05
N GLU A 57 -18.61 -7.17 -3.22
CA GLU A 57 -18.91 -8.47 -2.59
C GLU A 57 -18.13 -9.59 -3.29
N ILE A 58 -17.96 -9.51 -4.62
CA ILE A 58 -17.06 -10.39 -5.36
C ILE A 58 -15.62 -10.22 -4.85
N PHE A 59 -15.13 -8.98 -4.76
CA PHE A 59 -13.77 -8.69 -4.28
C PHE A 59 -13.52 -9.28 -2.89
N LYS A 60 -14.45 -9.06 -1.97
CA LYS A 60 -14.37 -9.57 -0.60
C LYS A 60 -14.31 -11.10 -0.55
N LYS A 61 -15.11 -11.78 -1.38
CA LYS A 61 -15.08 -13.24 -1.51
C LYS A 61 -13.72 -13.73 -2.02
N GLU A 62 -13.19 -13.12 -3.09
CA GLU A 62 -11.91 -13.50 -3.68
C GLU A 62 -10.73 -13.29 -2.72
N VAL A 63 -10.70 -12.15 -2.00
CA VAL A 63 -9.69 -11.90 -0.95
C VAL A 63 -9.78 -12.96 0.16
N GLY A 64 -10.98 -13.39 0.55
CA GLY A 64 -11.18 -14.50 1.47
C GLY A 64 -10.56 -15.81 0.97
N GLN A 65 -10.79 -16.15 -0.30
CA GLN A 65 -10.24 -17.35 -0.94
C GLN A 65 -8.69 -17.31 -0.99
N VAL A 66 -8.10 -16.15 -1.27
CA VAL A 66 -6.64 -15.95 -1.19
C VAL A 66 -6.15 -16.23 0.23
N GLY A 67 -6.82 -15.68 1.25
CA GLY A 67 -6.48 -15.90 2.64
C GLY A 67 -6.54 -17.37 3.06
N GLU A 68 -7.59 -18.09 2.66
CA GLU A 68 -7.72 -19.53 2.90
C GLU A 68 -6.59 -20.34 2.24
N HIS A 69 -6.24 -20.00 0.99
CA HIS A 69 -5.15 -20.66 0.28
C HIS A 69 -3.81 -20.46 1.00
N LEU A 70 -3.49 -19.22 1.38
CA LEU A 70 -2.25 -18.90 2.11
C LEU A 70 -2.16 -19.61 3.45
N GLN A 71 -3.28 -19.78 4.16
CA GLN A 71 -3.32 -20.55 5.41
C GLN A 71 -3.03 -22.04 5.18
N LYS A 72 -3.62 -22.63 4.14
CA LYS A 72 -3.36 -24.02 3.75
C LYS A 72 -1.89 -24.22 3.38
N GLU A 73 -1.33 -23.32 2.57
CA GLU A 73 0.10 -23.35 2.20
C GLU A 73 1.02 -23.22 3.43
N ARG A 74 0.69 -22.35 4.39
CA ARG A 74 1.45 -22.25 5.64
C ARG A 74 1.43 -23.56 6.45
N SER A 75 0.29 -24.25 6.50
CA SER A 75 0.16 -25.53 7.22
C SER A 75 0.82 -26.73 6.53
N ARG A 76 1.24 -26.57 5.27
CA ARG A 76 1.95 -27.59 4.49
C ARG A 76 3.48 -27.50 4.62
N ARG A 77 3.99 -26.40 5.19
CA ARG A 77 5.40 -26.18 5.52
C ARG A 77 5.69 -26.66 6.93
#